data_AF-A0A0J0Y500-F1
#
_entry.id   AF-A0A0J0Y500-F1
#
_cell.length_a   1.000
_cell.length_b   1.000
_cell.length_c   1.000
_cell.angle_alpha   90.00
_cell.angle_beta   90.00
_cell.angle_gamma   90.00
#
_symmetry.space_group_name_H-M   'P 1'
#
loop_
_entity.id
_entity.type
_entity.pdbx_description
1 polymer ?
#
loop_
_entity_poly.entity_id
_entity_poly.type
_entity_poly.pdbx_seq_one_letter_code
_entity_poly.pdbx_strand_id
1 'polypeptide(L)'
;MPSNQLLVAEPTNRINPVDIPENIFIEQDTTDIDKDRSSSTKKIENTIELLFDFLDKNHENKGYEDALMNPDVKHLEQNIEALKNQLERTIRRVKTFYEDFIKEIDFHIDSRGRSGMVDIVDELKMKKGIAESHIIKVREMESEHRNSTGDSQGMIISYTRGFMNGLSAISHHTILKRF
;
A
#
# COMPACT_ATOMS: atom_id res chain seq x y z
N MET A 1 -30.87 -76.74 -55.00
CA MET A 1 -29.53 -76.38 -55.50
C MET A 1 -29.67 -75.18 -56.41
N PRO A 2 -29.21 -74.00 -55.99
CA PRO A 2 -28.43 -73.21 -56.94
C PRO A 2 -27.22 -72.51 -56.31
N SER A 3 -26.19 -72.39 -57.13
CA SER A 3 -25.03 -71.52 -57.00
C SER A 3 -25.43 -70.05 -57.09
N ASN A 4 -24.71 -69.15 -56.40
CA ASN A 4 -24.25 -67.93 -57.06
C ASN A 4 -23.06 -67.29 -56.34
N GLN A 5 -22.02 -67.01 -57.13
CA GLN A 5 -20.83 -66.24 -56.75
C GLN A 5 -21.07 -64.74 -57.00
N LEU A 6 -20.57 -63.93 -56.07
CA LEU A 6 -19.92 -62.62 -56.19
C LEU A 6 -20.42 -61.61 -57.25
N LEU A 7 -20.88 -60.45 -56.76
CA LEU A 7 -20.61 -59.14 -57.39
C LEU A 7 -20.26 -58.13 -56.29
N VAL A 8 -19.13 -57.45 -56.50
CA VAL A 8 -18.50 -56.42 -55.65
C VAL A 8 -19.04 -55.05 -56.04
N ALA A 9 -19.38 -54.20 -55.06
CA ALA A 9 -19.33 -52.74 -55.15
C ALA A 9 -19.37 -52.10 -53.75
N GLU A 10 -18.32 -51.35 -53.39
CA GLU A 10 -18.25 -50.43 -52.24
C GLU A 10 -18.99 -49.09 -52.55
N PRO A 11 -18.86 -48.01 -51.75
CA PRO A 11 -19.42 -47.79 -50.42
C PRO A 11 -20.26 -46.49 -50.39
N THR A 12 -21.37 -46.42 -49.65
CA THR A 12 -22.02 -45.13 -49.39
C THR A 12 -22.56 -45.06 -47.97
N ASN A 13 -21.73 -44.58 -47.05
CA ASN A 13 -22.24 -43.77 -45.96
C ASN A 13 -21.29 -42.59 -45.76
N ARG A 14 -21.54 -41.51 -46.49
CA ARG A 14 -20.85 -40.23 -46.30
C ARG A 14 -21.33 -39.66 -44.96
N ILE A 15 -20.46 -39.71 -43.96
CA ILE A 15 -20.64 -38.87 -42.77
C ILE A 15 -20.37 -37.44 -43.25
N ASN A 16 -21.44 -36.66 -43.40
CA ASN A 16 -21.33 -35.22 -43.61
C ASN A 16 -20.57 -34.64 -42.42
N PRO A 17 -19.50 -33.85 -42.61
CA PRO A 17 -18.96 -33.06 -41.52
C PRO A 17 -20.05 -32.08 -41.10
N VAL A 18 -20.44 -32.15 -39.83
CA VAL A 18 -21.30 -31.13 -39.23
C VAL A 18 -20.48 -29.85 -39.22
N ASP A 19 -20.86 -28.87 -40.03
CA ASP A 19 -20.28 -27.52 -39.98
C ASP A 19 -20.68 -26.90 -38.64
N ILE A 20 -19.73 -26.85 -37.71
CA ILE A 20 -19.88 -26.14 -36.44
C ILE A 20 -19.67 -24.67 -36.75
N PRO A 21 -20.70 -23.80 -36.62
CA PRO A 21 -20.55 -22.39 -36.92
C PRO A 21 -19.58 -21.72 -35.94
N GLU A 22 -18.76 -20.79 -36.46
CA GLU A 22 -17.64 -20.14 -35.76
C GLU A 22 -18.07 -19.35 -34.50
N ASN A 23 -19.37 -19.03 -34.40
CA ASN A 23 -19.98 -18.36 -33.25
C ASN A 23 -20.09 -19.22 -31.98
N ILE A 24 -19.80 -20.53 -32.05
CA ILE A 24 -19.68 -21.40 -30.87
C ILE A 24 -18.30 -21.23 -30.19
N PHE A 25 -17.30 -20.72 -30.90
CA PHE A 25 -15.95 -20.49 -30.38
C PHE A 25 -15.73 -19.09 -29.81
N ILE A 26 -16.78 -18.26 -29.73
CA ILE A 26 -16.69 -16.97 -29.06
C ILE A 26 -16.89 -17.23 -27.57
N GLU A 27 -15.78 -17.31 -26.83
CA GLU A 27 -15.82 -17.05 -25.40
C GLU A 27 -16.47 -15.68 -25.22
N GLN A 28 -17.67 -15.64 -24.63
CA GLN A 28 -18.23 -14.38 -24.18
C GLN A 28 -17.27 -13.87 -23.13
N ASP A 29 -16.48 -12.85 -23.49
CA ASP A 29 -15.79 -12.00 -22.53
C ASP A 29 -16.86 -11.39 -21.62
N THR A 30 -17.24 -12.13 -20.58
CA THR A 30 -17.80 -11.54 -19.37
C THR A 30 -16.71 -10.60 -18.88
N THR A 31 -16.95 -9.32 -19.12
CA THR A 31 -16.13 -8.21 -18.68
C THR A 31 -15.92 -8.28 -17.17
N ASP A 32 -14.89 -9.01 -16.75
CA ASP A 32 -14.32 -9.03 -15.40
C ASP A 32 -12.94 -8.32 -15.43
N ILE A 33 -12.84 -7.22 -16.19
CA ILE A 33 -11.61 -6.41 -16.29
C ILE A 33 -11.40 -5.51 -15.05
N ASP A 34 -12.36 -5.42 -14.12
CA ASP A 34 -12.32 -4.46 -13.00
C ASP A 34 -12.14 -5.05 -11.60
N LYS A 35 -11.53 -6.23 -11.45
CA LYS A 35 -11.13 -6.73 -10.11
C LYS A 35 -9.67 -6.54 -9.74
N ASP A 36 -8.75 -6.38 -10.70
CA ASP A 36 -7.32 -6.40 -10.39
C ASP A 36 -6.65 -5.03 -10.22
N ARG A 37 -7.36 -3.93 -10.51
CA ARG A 37 -6.86 -2.57 -10.23
C ARG A 37 -7.13 -2.05 -8.82
N SER A 38 -7.95 -2.75 -8.03
CA SER A 38 -8.26 -2.33 -6.65
C SER A 38 -7.31 -2.91 -5.59
N SER A 39 -6.53 -3.94 -5.95
CA SER A 39 -5.56 -4.58 -5.05
C SER A 39 -4.22 -3.83 -5.01
N SER A 40 -3.84 -3.18 -6.11
CA SER A 40 -2.57 -2.46 -6.25
C SER A 40 -2.58 -1.09 -5.55
N THR A 41 -3.70 -0.38 -5.55
CA THR A 41 -3.82 0.94 -4.88
C THR A 41 -3.78 0.83 -3.36
N LYS A 42 -4.39 -0.22 -2.77
CA LYS A 42 -4.33 -0.47 -1.32
C LYS A 42 -2.93 -0.80 -0.81
N LYS A 43 -2.05 -1.27 -1.70
CA LYS A 43 -0.71 -1.73 -1.32
C LYS A 43 0.22 -0.57 -0.97
N ILE A 44 0.01 0.61 -1.55
CA ILE A 44 0.82 1.82 -1.30
C ILE A 44 0.52 2.37 0.10
N GLU A 45 -0.72 2.22 0.58
CA GLU A 45 -1.23 2.86 1.80
C GLU A 45 -0.54 2.43 3.11
N ASN A 46 0.30 1.39 3.11
CA ASN A 46 0.93 0.88 4.34
C ASN A 46 2.43 0.59 4.18
N THR A 47 3.07 1.15 3.15
CA THR A 47 4.50 0.98 2.92
C THR A 47 5.34 1.92 3.79
N ILE A 48 6.65 1.68 3.83
CA ILE A 48 7.59 2.58 4.49
C ILE A 48 7.59 4.01 3.90
N GLU A 49 7.24 4.16 2.62
CA GLU A 49 7.11 5.48 1.97
C GLU A 49 6.08 6.37 2.67
N LEU A 50 5.00 5.79 3.20
CA LEU A 50 4.02 6.53 3.99
C LEU A 50 4.67 7.21 5.21
N LEU A 51 5.66 6.58 5.84
CA LEU A 51 6.36 7.18 6.97
C LEU A 51 7.24 8.34 6.53
N PHE A 52 7.97 8.18 5.44
CA PHE A 52 8.80 9.27 4.89
C PHE A 52 7.93 10.45 4.45
N ASP A 53 6.86 10.20 3.70
CA ASP A 53 5.89 11.23 3.30
C ASP A 53 5.29 11.98 4.50
N PHE A 54 5.06 11.25 5.61
CA PHE A 54 4.57 11.84 6.83
C PHE A 54 5.61 12.73 7.52
N LEU A 55 6.86 12.29 7.58
CA LEU A 55 7.96 13.02 8.22
C LEU A 55 8.40 14.25 7.41
N ASP A 56 8.36 14.16 6.08
CA ASP A 56 8.74 15.25 5.17
C ASP A 56 7.67 16.35 5.09
N LYS A 57 6.48 16.10 5.65
CA LYS A 57 5.39 17.07 5.64
C LYS A 57 5.75 18.30 6.46
N ASN A 58 5.75 19.47 5.80
CA ASN A 58 5.90 20.74 6.49
C ASN A 58 4.59 21.15 7.21
N HIS A 59 4.66 21.34 8.53
CA HIS A 59 3.52 21.73 9.37
C HIS A 59 3.52 23.23 9.75
N GLU A 60 4.38 24.04 9.16
CA GLU A 60 4.50 25.47 9.48
C GLU A 60 3.21 26.25 9.19
N ASN A 61 2.62 26.08 8.00
CA ASN A 61 1.36 26.75 7.67
C ASN A 61 0.23 26.36 8.64
N LYS A 62 0.16 25.09 9.02
CA LYS A 62 -0.84 24.62 9.99
C LYS A 62 -0.63 25.30 11.34
N GLY A 63 0.60 25.33 11.84
CA GLY A 63 0.92 26.01 13.10
C GLY A 63 0.57 27.49 13.07
N TYR A 64 0.85 28.16 11.95
CA TYR A 64 0.51 29.58 11.77
C TYR A 64 -0.99 29.84 11.87
N GLU A 65 -1.81 29.09 11.13
CA GLU A 65 -3.27 29.21 11.16
C GLU A 65 -3.84 28.87 12.55
N ASP A 66 -3.33 27.80 13.19
CA ASP A 66 -3.76 27.39 14.54
C ASP A 66 -3.49 28.48 15.58
N ALA A 67 -2.39 29.24 15.45
CA ALA A 67 -2.09 30.37 16.32
C ALA A 67 -3.03 31.57 16.08
N LEU A 68 -3.41 31.84 14.83
CA LEU A 68 -4.38 32.90 14.52
C LEU A 68 -5.77 32.60 15.08
N MET A 69 -6.14 31.32 15.14
CA MET A 69 -7.43 30.86 15.68
C MET A 69 -7.43 30.79 17.21
N ASN A 70 -6.38 30.24 17.81
CA ASN A 70 -6.25 30.10 19.25
C ASN A 70 -4.79 30.27 19.71
N PRO A 71 -4.38 31.50 20.10
CA PRO A 71 -3.01 31.83 20.48
C PRO A 71 -2.67 31.44 21.94
N ASP A 72 -2.99 30.21 22.34
CA ASP A 72 -2.70 29.68 23.68
C ASP A 72 -1.60 28.60 23.62
N VAL A 73 -0.69 28.61 24.60
CA VAL A 73 0.37 27.60 24.76
C VAL A 73 -0.24 26.21 24.97
N LYS A 74 -1.37 26.11 25.68
CA LYS A 74 -2.04 24.83 25.86
C LYS A 74 -2.53 24.25 24.52
N HIS A 75 -3.02 25.10 23.63
CA HIS A 75 -3.46 24.68 22.30
C HIS A 75 -2.28 24.19 21.45
N LEU A 76 -1.13 24.88 21.52
CA LEU A 76 0.13 24.44 20.92
C LEU A 76 0.53 23.03 21.40
N GLU A 77 0.59 22.82 22.71
CA GLU A 77 1.00 21.54 23.31
C GLU A 77 0.07 20.40 22.91
N GLN A 78 -1.25 20.63 22.94
CA GLN A 78 -2.25 19.63 22.52
C GLN A 78 -2.08 19.22 21.05
N ASN A 79 -1.79 20.16 20.16
CA ASN A 79 -1.60 19.88 18.75
C ASN A 79 -0.26 19.19 18.47
N ILE A 80 0.81 19.52 19.19
CA ILE A 80 2.08 18.78 19.15
C ILE A 80 1.84 17.32 19.57
N GLU A 81 1.10 17.12 20.67
CA GLU A 81 0.79 15.78 21.16
C GLU A 81 -0.09 15.01 20.16
N ALA A 82 -1.05 15.67 19.52
CA ALA A 82 -1.86 15.07 18.45
C ALA A 82 -1.00 14.63 17.26
N LEU A 83 -0.01 15.45 16.85
CA LEU A 83 0.94 15.10 15.77
C LEU A 83 1.80 13.89 16.14
N LYS A 84 2.32 13.82 17.37
CA LYS A 84 3.07 12.66 17.87
C LYS A 84 2.23 11.38 17.83
N ASN A 85 1.02 11.45 18.39
CA ASN A 85 0.09 10.31 18.37
C ASN A 85 -0.28 9.88 16.95
N GLN A 86 -0.41 10.81 16.01
CA GLN A 86 -0.65 10.49 14.61
C GLN A 86 0.54 9.75 13.98
N LEU A 87 1.77 10.21 14.24
CA LEU A 87 2.98 9.51 13.80
C LEU A 87 3.05 8.10 14.39
N GLU A 88 2.82 7.93 15.69
CA GLU A 88 2.84 6.62 16.35
C GLU A 88 1.82 5.66 15.73
N ARG A 89 0.61 6.13 15.43
CA ARG A 89 -0.42 5.34 14.76
C ARG A 89 0.01 4.90 13.36
N THR A 90 0.67 5.78 12.62
CA THR A 90 1.19 5.47 11.28
C THR A 90 2.32 4.43 11.36
N ILE A 91 3.28 4.60 12.26
CA ILE A 91 4.36 3.63 12.52
C ILE A 91 3.77 2.25 12.84
N ARG A 92 2.78 2.20 13.75
CA ARG A 92 2.13 0.95 14.13
C ARG A 92 1.46 0.26 12.94
N ARG A 93 0.78 1.02 12.08
CA ARG A 93 0.12 0.49 10.88
C ARG A 93 1.12 -0.15 9.91
N VAL A 94 2.20 0.58 9.58
CA VAL A 94 3.25 0.09 8.67
C VAL A 94 3.97 -1.12 9.26
N LYS A 95 4.25 -1.10 10.58
CA LYS A 95 4.84 -2.23 11.29
C LYS A 95 3.98 -3.49 11.19
N THR A 96 2.68 -3.39 11.50
CA THR A 96 1.74 -4.52 11.39
C THR A 96 1.67 -5.04 9.96
N PHE A 97 1.63 -4.16 8.96
CA PHE A 97 1.62 -4.56 7.55
C PHE A 97 2.82 -5.45 7.19
N TYR A 98 4.05 -5.05 7.52
CA TYR A 98 5.23 -5.86 7.21
C TYR A 98 5.31 -7.13 8.05
N GLU A 99 4.90 -7.10 9.31
CA GLU A 99 4.86 -8.30 10.17
C GLU A 99 3.89 -9.37 9.64
N ASP A 100 2.72 -8.95 9.14
CA ASP A 100 1.75 -9.86 8.54
C ASP A 100 2.21 -10.34 7.16
N PHE A 101 2.78 -9.44 6.35
CA PHE A 101 3.35 -9.78 5.03
C PHE A 101 4.48 -10.81 5.12
N ILE A 102 5.36 -10.70 6.12
CA ILE A 102 6.44 -11.67 6.34
C ILE A 102 5.87 -13.05 6.68
N LYS A 103 4.86 -13.13 7.56
CA LYS A 103 4.20 -14.40 7.91
C LYS A 103 3.53 -15.05 6.70
N GLU A 104 2.87 -14.24 5.86
CA GLU A 104 2.23 -14.71 4.63
C GLU A 104 3.28 -15.25 3.64
N ILE A 105 4.39 -14.52 3.44
CA ILE A 105 5.49 -14.97 2.61
C ILE A 105 6.07 -16.29 3.13
N ASP A 106 6.28 -16.43 4.43
CA ASP A 106 6.82 -17.66 5.02
C ASP A 106 5.93 -18.87 4.74
N PHE A 107 4.62 -18.73 4.92
CA PHE A 107 3.66 -19.76 4.56
C PHE A 107 3.75 -20.13 3.06
N HIS A 108 3.91 -19.15 2.18
CA HIS A 108 4.07 -19.40 0.75
C HIS A 108 5.40 -20.09 0.43
N ILE A 109 6.53 -19.66 1.00
CA ILE A 109 7.82 -20.33 0.84
C ILE A 109 7.70 -21.82 1.16
N ASP A 110 7.11 -22.17 2.31
CA ASP A 110 6.94 -23.56 2.75
C ASP A 110 6.01 -24.36 1.84
N SER A 111 4.92 -23.74 1.40
CA SER A 111 3.95 -24.38 0.50
C SER A 111 4.56 -24.67 -0.87
N ARG A 112 5.28 -23.70 -1.47
CA ARG A 112 5.83 -23.82 -2.82
C ARG A 112 7.10 -24.66 -2.84
N GLY A 113 7.88 -24.63 -1.76
CA GLY A 113 9.02 -25.51 -1.55
C GLY A 113 8.63 -26.98 -1.55
N ARG A 114 7.53 -27.35 -0.86
CA ARG A 114 6.99 -28.72 -0.88
C ARG A 114 6.53 -29.17 -2.27
N SER A 115 6.09 -28.24 -3.11
CA SER A 115 5.68 -28.52 -4.50
C SER A 115 6.85 -28.52 -5.50
N GLY A 116 8.08 -28.27 -5.05
CA GLY A 116 9.27 -28.25 -5.92
C GLY A 116 9.42 -27.00 -6.79
N MET A 117 8.69 -25.91 -6.49
CA MET A 117 8.73 -24.66 -7.26
C MET A 117 9.93 -23.78 -6.86
N VAL A 118 11.15 -24.24 -7.17
CA VAL A 118 12.41 -23.63 -6.69
C VAL A 118 12.54 -22.15 -7.05
N ASP A 119 12.31 -21.77 -8.32
CA ASP A 119 12.46 -20.38 -8.76
C ASP A 119 11.53 -19.43 -8.01
N ILE A 120 10.29 -19.86 -7.74
CA ILE A 120 9.29 -19.08 -6.99
C ILE A 120 9.69 -18.95 -5.53
N VAL A 121 10.25 -20.00 -4.93
CA VAL A 121 10.76 -19.97 -3.56
C VAL A 121 11.88 -18.94 -3.44
N ASP A 122 12.80 -18.90 -4.39
CA ASP A 122 13.92 -17.96 -4.36
C ASP A 122 13.46 -16.51 -4.57
N GLU A 123 12.48 -16.27 -5.44
CA GLU A 123 11.84 -14.96 -5.57
C GLU A 123 11.16 -14.53 -4.25
N LEU A 124 10.43 -15.44 -3.59
CA LEU A 124 9.78 -15.16 -2.31
C LEU A 124 10.78 -14.88 -1.19
N LYS A 125 11.90 -15.59 -1.14
CA LYS A 125 12.99 -15.31 -0.18
C LYS A 125 13.61 -13.93 -0.41
N MET A 126 13.81 -13.53 -1.66
CA MET A 126 14.28 -12.18 -1.98
C MET A 126 13.29 -11.12 -1.47
N LYS A 127 11.99 -11.30 -1.75
CA LYS A 127 10.93 -10.39 -1.27
C LYS A 127 10.87 -10.34 0.25
N LYS A 128 11.04 -11.49 0.94
CA LYS A 128 11.13 -11.56 2.40
C LYS A 128 12.29 -10.71 2.91
N GLY A 129 13.48 -10.85 2.33
CA GLY A 129 14.66 -10.08 2.75
C GLY A 129 14.46 -8.56 2.62
N ILE A 130 13.76 -8.11 1.58
CA ILE A 130 13.39 -6.69 1.42
C ILE A 130 12.42 -6.26 2.53
N ALA A 131 11.37 -7.04 2.80
CA ALA A 131 10.42 -6.75 3.87
C ALA A 131 11.08 -6.74 5.26
N GLU A 132 12.01 -7.67 5.52
CA GLU A 132 12.81 -7.73 6.74
C GLU A 132 13.71 -6.49 6.91
N SER A 133 14.27 -5.97 5.82
CA SER A 133 15.00 -4.70 5.84
C SER A 133 14.08 -3.53 6.20
N HIS A 134 12.88 -3.47 5.61
CA HIS A 134 11.92 -2.40 5.91
C HIS A 134 11.43 -2.43 7.36
N ILE A 135 11.10 -3.59 7.92
CA ILE A 135 10.65 -3.68 9.32
C ILE A 135 11.74 -3.26 10.31
N ILE A 136 13.02 -3.50 10.01
CA ILE A 136 14.14 -3.01 10.84
C ILE A 136 14.13 -1.48 10.88
N LYS A 137 14.02 -0.82 9.71
CA LYS A 137 13.95 0.65 9.64
C LYS A 137 12.73 1.22 10.37
N VAL A 138 11.57 0.57 10.23
CA VAL A 138 10.34 0.98 10.93
C VAL A 138 10.53 0.89 12.46
N ARG A 139 11.22 -0.14 12.95
CA ARG A 139 11.54 -0.29 14.39
C ARG A 139 12.55 0.75 14.88
N GLU A 140 13.50 1.13 14.04
CA GLU A 140 14.44 2.23 14.31
C GLU A 140 13.68 3.56 14.47
N MET A 141 12.83 3.91 13.50
CA MET A 141 11.95 5.09 13.58
C MET A 141 11.04 5.08 14.81
N GLU A 142 10.50 3.92 15.18
CA GLU A 142 9.70 3.75 16.40
C GLU A 142 10.52 4.05 17.67
N SER A 143 11.77 3.60 17.71
CA SER A 143 12.71 3.84 18.81
C SER A 143 13.07 5.33 18.91
N GLU A 144 13.43 5.94 17.79
CA GLU A 144 13.77 7.36 17.72
C GLU A 144 12.60 8.24 18.15
N HIS A 145 11.39 7.94 17.65
CA HIS A 145 10.18 8.66 18.04
C HIS A 145 9.92 8.58 19.54
N ARG A 146 10.03 7.39 20.15
CA ARG A 146 9.86 7.20 21.61
C ARG A 146 10.89 7.97 22.43
N ASN A 147 12.12 8.04 21.93
CA ASN A 147 13.20 8.77 22.60
C ASN A 147 13.15 10.28 22.31
N SER A 148 12.16 10.76 21.53
CA SER A 148 12.10 12.14 21.06
C SER A 148 13.37 12.58 20.31
N THR A 149 13.94 11.69 19.52
CA THR A 149 15.10 11.93 18.66
C THR A 149 14.75 11.65 17.18
N GLY A 150 15.71 11.92 16.30
CA GLY A 150 15.59 11.61 14.87
C GLY A 150 14.65 12.54 14.11
N ASP A 151 14.23 12.08 12.93
CA ASP A 151 13.52 12.90 11.93
C ASP A 151 12.12 13.33 12.40
N SER A 152 11.55 12.64 13.38
CA SER A 152 10.28 13.01 14.01
C SER A 152 10.29 14.40 14.65
N GLN A 153 11.47 14.93 15.01
CA GLN A 153 11.61 16.29 15.55
C GLN A 153 11.38 17.38 14.50
N GLY A 154 11.68 17.13 13.22
CA GLY A 154 11.49 18.10 12.15
C GLY A 154 10.03 18.54 12.02
N MET A 155 9.11 17.56 12.14
CA MET A 155 7.68 17.80 12.17
C MET A 155 7.27 18.75 13.32
N ILE A 156 7.75 18.48 14.54
CA ILE A 156 7.43 19.28 15.73
C ILE A 156 7.99 20.70 15.57
N ILE A 157 9.25 20.82 15.16
CA ILE A 157 9.93 22.11 14.97
C ILE A 157 9.19 22.96 13.93
N SER A 158 8.81 22.37 12.79
CA SER A 158 8.10 23.11 11.72
C SER A 158 6.75 23.64 12.22
N TYR A 159 5.98 22.80 12.93
CA TYR A 159 4.70 23.21 13.52
C TYR A 159 4.88 24.33 14.56
N THR A 160 5.81 24.15 15.51
CA THR A 160 6.08 25.15 16.55
C THR A 160 6.54 26.48 15.95
N ARG A 161 7.42 26.45 14.94
CA ARG A 161 7.85 27.66 14.22
C ARG A 161 6.66 28.40 13.62
N GLY A 162 5.79 27.68 12.91
CA GLY A 162 4.58 28.27 12.34
C GLY A 162 3.71 28.94 13.38
N PHE A 163 3.48 28.26 14.50
CA PHE A 163 2.69 28.80 15.61
C PHE A 163 3.30 30.09 16.17
N MET A 164 4.62 30.11 16.41
CA MET A 164 5.32 31.31 16.88
C MET A 164 5.23 32.47 15.88
N ASN A 165 5.31 32.18 14.58
CA ASN A 165 5.11 33.19 13.53
C ASN A 165 3.70 33.77 13.57
N GLY A 166 2.67 32.95 13.82
CA GLY A 166 1.29 33.41 13.98
C GLY A 166 1.12 34.31 15.20
N LEU A 167 1.69 33.94 16.36
CA LEU A 167 1.69 34.80 17.55
C LEU A 167 2.37 36.15 17.32
N SER A 168 3.50 36.13 16.58
CA SER A 168 4.22 37.34 16.19
C SER A 168 3.35 38.24 15.32
N ALA A 169 2.64 37.69 14.33
CA ALA A 169 1.73 38.43 13.46
C ALA A 169 0.59 39.10 14.24
N ILE A 170 -0.03 38.38 15.19
CA ILE A 170 -1.09 38.92 16.07
C ILE A 170 -0.54 40.07 16.92
N SER A 171 0.66 39.90 17.48
CA SER A 171 1.32 40.91 18.31
C SER A 171 1.63 42.17 17.50
N HIS A 172 2.21 42.01 16.30
CA HIS A 172 2.49 43.13 15.39
C HIS A 172 1.21 43.89 15.02
N HIS A 173 0.13 43.19 14.66
CA HIS A 173 -1.16 43.81 14.34
C HIS A 173 -1.75 44.59 15.53
N THR A 174 -1.64 44.03 16.73
CA THR A 174 -2.15 44.66 17.95
C THR A 174 -1.38 45.92 18.31
N ILE A 175 -0.04 45.89 18.17
CA ILE A 175 0.83 47.04 18.41
C ILE A 175 0.56 48.14 17.37
N LEU A 176 0.50 47.79 16.08
CA LEU A 176 0.27 48.75 15.00
C LEU A 176 -1.11 49.43 15.09
N LYS A 177 -2.15 48.74 15.59
CA LYS A 177 -3.47 49.36 15.83
C LYS A 177 -3.50 50.34 17.00
N ARG A 178 -2.51 50.28 17.90
CA ARG A 178 -2.45 51.12 19.11
C ARG A 178 -1.79 52.48 18.84
N PHE A 179 -1.07 52.61 17.72
CA PHE A 179 -0.46 53.85 17.22
C PHE A 179 -1.25 54.36 16.01
#